data_AF-C7LD70-F1
#
_entry.id   AF-C7LD70-F1
#
_cell.length_a   1.000
_cell.length_b   1.000
_cell.length_c   1.000
_cell.angle_alpha   90.00
_cell.angle_beta   90.00
_cell.angle_gamma   90.00
#
_symmetry.space_group_name_H-M   'P 1'
#
loop_
_entity.id
_entity.type
_entity.pdbx_description
1 polymer ?
#
loop_
_entity_poly.entity_id
_entity_poly.type
_entity_poly.pdbx_seq_one_letter_code
_entity_poly.pdbx_strand_id
1 'polypeptide(L)'
;MSVISLKSFVVTAAIGVAAMFSASASANAASAVMAPAITTAAHSSVMNVDYRRHHHRPIVRGCSVEGAKMKAHRMGIRNARVTYRGRTVTVRGFRHGRPTSVTFADTRGCPIIR
;
A
#
# COMPACT_ATOMS: atom_id res chain seq x y z
N MET A 1 -42.68 38.02 -14.36
CA MET A 1 -42.72 36.57 -14.07
C MET A 1 -42.53 35.81 -15.39
N SER A 2 -41.81 34.69 -15.35
CA SER A 2 -41.45 33.77 -16.46
C SER A 2 -40.14 34.04 -17.22
N VAL A 3 -39.08 33.75 -16.46
CA VAL A 3 -37.80 33.10 -16.79
C VAL A 3 -37.57 32.61 -18.24
N ILE A 4 -36.61 33.27 -18.91
CA ILE A 4 -35.94 32.73 -20.11
C ILE A 4 -34.91 31.71 -19.61
N SER A 5 -35.26 30.43 -19.68
CA SER A 5 -34.37 29.34 -19.26
C SER A 5 -33.43 28.97 -20.41
N LEU A 6 -32.19 29.50 -20.35
CA LEU A 6 -31.08 29.10 -21.20
C LEU A 6 -30.73 27.62 -20.95
N LYS A 7 -31.21 26.73 -21.81
CA LYS A 7 -30.74 25.35 -21.89
C LYS A 7 -29.65 25.24 -22.96
N SER A 8 -28.51 25.88 -22.69
CA SER A 8 -27.30 25.71 -23.48
C SER A 8 -26.73 24.32 -23.22
N PHE A 9 -26.99 23.37 -24.13
CA PHE A 9 -26.32 22.08 -24.18
C PHE A 9 -24.89 22.27 -24.69
N VAL A 10 -23.90 22.25 -23.79
CA VAL A 10 -22.48 22.23 -24.15
C VAL A 10 -21.94 20.84 -23.85
N VAL A 11 -21.78 20.05 -24.92
CA VAL A 11 -21.13 18.74 -24.88
C VAL A 11 -19.66 18.94 -25.25
N THR A 12 -18.78 18.94 -24.26
CA THR A 12 -17.32 18.99 -24.48
C THR A 12 -16.76 17.58 -24.36
N ALA A 13 -16.55 16.92 -25.50
CA ALA A 13 -15.79 15.68 -25.59
C ALA A 13 -14.34 16.01 -25.99
N ALA A 14 -13.40 15.80 -25.09
CA ALA A 14 -11.97 15.81 -25.40
C ALA A 14 -11.28 14.70 -24.59
N ILE A 15 -11.12 13.53 -25.21
CA ILE A 15 -10.21 12.48 -24.72
C ILE A 15 -9.14 12.33 -25.80
N GLY A 16 -7.95 12.83 -25.49
CA GLY A 16 -6.77 12.69 -26.35
C GLY A 16 -5.54 12.49 -25.47
N VAL A 17 -5.18 11.22 -25.24
CA VAL A 17 -3.87 10.86 -24.67
C VAL A 17 -3.28 9.75 -25.54
N ALA A 18 -2.32 10.12 -26.38
CA ALA A 18 -1.47 9.18 -27.08
C ALA A 18 -0.03 9.69 -26.99
N ALA A 19 0.66 9.29 -25.92
CA ALA A 19 2.11 9.42 -25.82
C ALA A 19 2.72 8.12 -26.36
N MET A 20 3.06 8.10 -27.65
CA MET A 20 3.92 7.05 -28.21
C MET A 20 5.37 7.56 -28.21
N PHE A 21 6.17 7.05 -27.27
CA PHE A 21 7.62 7.17 -27.29
C PHE A 21 8.17 6.20 -28.35
N SER A 22 8.55 6.73 -29.50
CA SER A 22 9.22 5.95 -30.54
C SER A 22 10.72 6.21 -30.53
N ALA A 23 11.43 5.16 -30.11
CA ALA A 23 12.75 4.71 -30.56
C ALA A 23 13.86 5.78 -30.79
N SER A 24 14.80 5.89 -29.85
CA SER A 24 16.15 6.34 -30.19
C SER A 24 16.87 5.21 -30.93
N ALA A 25 17.01 5.37 -32.25
CA ALA A 25 17.89 4.57 -33.07
C ALA A 25 19.35 4.83 -32.65
N SER A 26 19.98 3.90 -31.92
CA SER A 26 21.43 3.87 -31.83
C SER A 26 21.97 2.98 -32.94
N ALA A 27 22.31 3.61 -34.06
CA ALA A 27 23.07 3.01 -35.13
C ALA A 27 24.40 2.45 -34.58
N ASN A 28 24.67 1.17 -34.86
CA ASN A 28 25.96 0.56 -34.61
C ASN A 28 27.02 1.22 -35.51
N ALA A 29 27.88 2.05 -34.93
CA ALA A 29 29.11 2.50 -35.56
C ALA A 29 30.24 2.43 -34.53
N ALA A 30 31.38 1.92 -35.00
CA ALA A 30 32.55 1.49 -34.26
C ALA A 30 33.16 2.53 -33.30
N SER A 31 33.68 1.97 -32.20
CA SER A 31 34.80 2.35 -31.35
C SER A 31 35.54 3.65 -31.65
N ALA A 32 35.72 4.51 -30.64
CA ALA A 32 37.04 5.02 -30.25
C ALA A 32 36.99 5.84 -28.94
N VAL A 33 38.12 5.76 -28.21
CA VAL A 33 38.63 6.67 -27.17
C VAL A 33 38.21 6.39 -25.73
N MET A 34 39.05 5.60 -25.06
CA MET A 34 39.20 5.58 -23.60
C MET A 34 39.61 6.97 -23.08
N ALA A 35 38.92 7.45 -22.04
CA ALA A 35 39.44 8.45 -21.12
C ALA A 35 39.52 7.83 -19.72
N PRO A 36 40.65 7.99 -18.97
CA PRO A 36 40.81 7.39 -17.67
C PRO A 36 40.12 8.27 -16.62
N ALA A 37 39.17 7.71 -15.89
CA ALA A 37 38.65 8.32 -14.67
C ALA A 37 38.86 7.34 -13.53
N ILE A 38 39.91 7.58 -12.75
CA ILE A 38 40.09 6.97 -11.45
C ILE A 38 39.00 7.57 -10.55
N THR A 39 37.97 6.80 -10.24
CA THR A 39 37.07 7.09 -9.12
C THR A 39 36.96 5.86 -8.25
N THR A 40 37.70 5.90 -7.15
CA THR A 40 37.48 5.09 -5.95
C THR A 40 36.03 5.24 -5.50
N ALA A 41 35.23 4.19 -5.66
CA ALA A 41 33.96 4.06 -4.97
C ALA A 41 33.84 2.62 -4.49
N ALA A 42 33.81 2.50 -3.16
CA ALA A 42 33.71 1.28 -2.40
C ALA A 42 32.70 0.29 -3.02
N HIS A 43 33.08 -0.99 -3.08
CA HIS A 43 32.14 -2.07 -3.31
C HIS A 43 31.18 -2.11 -2.12
N SER A 44 30.12 -1.29 -2.15
CA SER A 44 29.01 -1.42 -1.24
C SER A 44 28.38 -2.77 -1.55
N SER A 45 28.52 -3.73 -0.63
CA SER A 45 27.71 -4.94 -0.67
C SER A 45 26.26 -4.49 -0.61
N VAL A 46 25.61 -4.46 -1.76
CA VAL A 46 24.16 -4.27 -1.85
C VAL A 46 23.57 -5.53 -1.26
N MET A 47 23.40 -5.51 0.07
CA MET A 47 22.65 -6.51 0.80
C MET A 47 21.20 -6.40 0.32
N ASN A 48 20.87 -7.18 -0.70
CA ASN A 48 19.50 -7.39 -1.12
C ASN A 48 18.82 -8.21 -0.02
N VAL A 49 18.32 -7.51 1.00
CA VAL A 49 17.48 -8.13 2.02
C VAL A 49 16.12 -8.37 1.38
N ASP A 50 15.99 -9.51 0.71
CA ASP A 50 14.71 -10.01 0.23
C ASP A 50 13.80 -10.26 1.45
N TYR A 51 13.03 -9.23 1.84
CA TYR A 51 11.93 -9.38 2.79
C TYR A 51 10.76 -10.10 2.11
N ARG A 52 11.00 -11.32 1.61
CA ARG A 52 9.95 -12.23 1.13
C ARG A 52 9.19 -12.76 2.35
N ARG A 53 8.41 -11.88 2.97
CA ARG A 53 7.57 -12.19 4.11
C ARG A 53 6.44 -13.06 3.60
N HIS A 54 6.68 -14.37 3.54
CA HIS A 54 5.65 -15.36 3.26
C HIS A 54 4.52 -15.19 4.27
N HIS A 55 3.46 -14.52 3.86
CA HIS A 55 2.20 -14.45 4.58
C HIS A 55 1.54 -15.83 4.48
N HIS A 56 2.05 -16.81 5.23
CA HIS A 56 1.26 -17.97 5.62
C HIS A 56 0.04 -17.41 6.32
N ARG A 57 -1.04 -17.22 5.58
CA ARG A 57 -2.31 -16.74 6.10
C ARG A 57 -2.93 -17.95 6.79
N PRO A 58 -2.88 -18.05 8.13
CA PRO A 58 -3.57 -19.14 8.81
C PRO A 58 -5.02 -19.12 8.34
N ILE A 59 -5.54 -20.26 7.92
CA ILE A 59 -6.96 -20.44 7.61
C ILE A 59 -7.68 -20.37 8.96
N VAL A 60 -7.94 -19.14 9.42
CA VAL A 60 -8.38 -18.89 10.79
C VAL A 60 -9.82 -19.37 10.94
N ARG A 61 -10.01 -20.44 11.73
CA ARG A 61 -11.32 -20.79 12.29
C ARG A 61 -11.61 -19.79 13.41
N GLY A 62 -12.13 -18.61 13.06
CA GLY A 62 -12.42 -17.54 14.02
C GLY A 62 -11.51 -16.33 13.87
N CYS A 63 -11.46 -15.48 14.90
CA CYS A 63 -10.54 -14.36 14.98
C CYS A 63 -9.40 -14.68 15.94
N SER A 64 -8.29 -15.20 15.41
CA SER A 64 -7.11 -15.48 16.21
C SER A 64 -6.49 -14.18 16.73
N VAL A 65 -5.76 -14.28 17.85
CA VAL A 65 -5.03 -13.15 18.45
C VAL A 65 -4.11 -12.48 17.42
N GLU A 66 -3.35 -13.28 16.66
CA GLU A 66 -2.45 -12.75 15.63
C GLU A 66 -3.24 -12.17 14.43
N GLY A 67 -4.37 -12.79 14.06
CA GLY A 67 -5.26 -12.26 13.04
C GLY A 67 -5.86 -10.90 13.42
N ALA A 68 -6.30 -10.75 14.66
CA ALA A 68 -6.80 -9.50 15.23
C ALA A 68 -5.71 -8.43 15.26
N LYS A 69 -4.48 -8.80 15.66
CA LYS A 69 -3.33 -7.90 15.67
C LYS A 69 -2.94 -7.45 14.26
N MET A 70 -2.86 -8.36 13.29
CA MET A 70 -2.60 -8.03 11.89
C MET A 70 -3.70 -7.14 11.29
N LYS A 71 -4.98 -7.42 11.62
CA LYS A 71 -6.10 -6.59 11.18
C LYS A 71 -6.04 -5.18 11.80
N ALA A 72 -5.76 -5.08 13.10
CA ALA A 72 -5.54 -3.82 13.79
C ALA A 72 -4.37 -3.02 13.19
N HIS A 73 -3.27 -3.69 12.86
CA HIS A 73 -2.12 -3.06 12.20
C HIS A 73 -2.49 -2.50 10.82
N ARG A 74 -3.29 -3.24 10.02
CA ARG A 74 -3.81 -2.74 8.74
C ARG A 74 -4.74 -1.53 8.88
N MET A 75 -5.39 -1.38 10.03
CA MET A 75 -6.19 -0.18 10.35
C MET A 75 -5.35 0.97 10.92
N GLY A 76 -4.02 0.81 11.01
CA GLY A 76 -3.12 1.85 11.52
C GLY A 76 -2.94 1.87 13.04
N ILE A 77 -3.39 0.84 13.75
CA ILE A 77 -3.16 0.69 15.20
C ILE A 77 -1.79 0.08 15.43
N ARG A 78 -0.89 0.86 16.03
CA ARG A 78 0.46 0.44 16.43
C ARG A 78 0.49 0.06 17.91
N ASN A 79 1.53 -0.69 18.31
CA ASN A 79 1.71 -1.20 19.67
C ASN A 79 0.46 -1.93 20.20
N ALA A 80 -0.13 -2.75 19.33
CA ALA A 80 -1.37 -3.47 19.58
C ALA A 80 -1.19 -4.54 20.67
N ARG A 81 -1.92 -4.38 21.79
CA ARG A 81 -2.06 -5.36 22.86
C ARG A 81 -3.45 -5.99 22.77
N VAL A 82 -3.50 -7.31 22.71
CA VAL A 82 -4.73 -8.07 22.49
C VAL A 82 -5.23 -8.65 23.81
N THR A 83 -6.52 -8.53 24.05
CA THR A 83 -7.23 -9.13 25.19
C THR A 83 -8.36 -9.99 24.66
N TYR A 84 -8.33 -11.26 25.01
CA TYR A 84 -9.35 -12.22 24.64
C TYR A 84 -10.46 -12.25 25.69
N ARG A 85 -11.73 -12.14 25.26
CA ARG A 85 -12.93 -12.21 26.11
C ARG A 85 -13.96 -13.14 25.48
N GLY A 86 -13.65 -14.44 25.48
CA GLY A 86 -14.55 -15.52 25.07
C GLY A 86 -14.96 -15.45 23.59
N ARG A 87 -15.96 -14.62 23.26
CA ARG A 87 -16.49 -14.41 21.91
C ARG A 87 -16.01 -13.12 21.25
N THR A 88 -15.19 -12.33 21.95
CA THR A 88 -14.67 -11.05 21.46
C THR A 88 -13.18 -10.92 21.70
N VAL A 89 -12.51 -10.24 20.78
CA VAL A 89 -11.08 -9.97 20.82
C VAL A 89 -10.89 -8.47 20.79
N THR A 90 -10.50 -7.89 21.91
CA THR A 90 -10.25 -6.44 22.00
C THR A 90 -8.78 -6.16 21.79
N VAL A 91 -8.49 -5.22 20.91
CA VAL A 91 -7.13 -4.76 20.63
C VAL A 91 -7.01 -3.31 21.04
N ARG A 92 -6.07 -3.03 21.94
CA ARG A 92 -5.72 -1.67 22.39
C ARG A 92 -4.38 -1.28 21.82
N GLY A 93 -4.22 -0.03 21.40
CA GLY A 93 -2.97 0.48 20.89
C GLY A 93 -3.05 1.98 20.64
N PHE A 94 -2.24 2.45 19.70
CA PHE A 94 -2.17 3.86 19.33
C PHE A 94 -2.39 4.04 17.83
N ARG A 95 -3.21 5.03 17.47
CA ARG A 95 -3.45 5.44 16.08
C ARG A 95 -3.26 6.94 16.00
N HIS A 96 -2.35 7.39 15.12
CA HIS A 96 -1.93 8.81 15.01
C HIS A 96 -1.56 9.46 16.36
N GLY A 97 -0.85 8.72 17.22
CA GLY A 97 -0.43 9.19 18.54
C GLY A 97 -1.53 9.20 19.61
N ARG A 98 -2.78 8.83 19.28
CA ARG A 98 -3.89 8.77 20.23
C ARG A 98 -4.16 7.33 20.66
N PRO A 99 -4.48 7.07 21.95
CA PRO A 99 -4.91 5.76 22.38
C PRO A 99 -6.21 5.38 21.67
N THR A 100 -6.27 4.17 21.15
CA THR A 100 -7.41 3.63 20.41
C THR A 100 -7.61 2.17 20.78
N SER A 101 -8.88 1.76 20.85
CA SER A 101 -9.26 0.37 21.02
C SER A 101 -10.25 -0.04 19.95
N VAL A 102 -10.11 -1.25 19.44
CA VAL A 102 -11.08 -1.86 18.53
C VAL A 102 -11.39 -3.27 19.03
N THR A 103 -12.66 -3.63 19.02
CA THR A 103 -13.14 -4.95 19.42
C THR A 103 -13.63 -5.70 18.19
N PHE A 104 -13.07 -6.89 18.00
CA PHE A 104 -13.47 -7.83 16.96
C PHE A 104 -14.34 -8.94 17.53
N ALA A 105 -15.22 -9.49 16.69
CA ALA A 105 -15.89 -10.76 16.98
C ALA A 105 -14.91 -11.93 16.78
N ASP A 106 -15.00 -12.95 17.63
CA ASP A 106 -14.36 -14.24 17.38
C ASP A 106 -15.14 -15.06 16.34
N THR A 107 -15.16 -14.56 15.10
CA THR A 107 -15.77 -15.22 13.95
C THR A 107 -14.88 -15.05 12.73
N ARG A 108 -15.13 -15.83 11.68
CA ARG A 108 -14.35 -15.74 10.43
C ARG A 108 -14.40 -14.31 9.89
N GLY A 109 -13.23 -13.79 9.52
CA GLY A 109 -13.09 -12.44 8.99
C GLY A 109 -12.88 -11.33 10.04
N CYS A 110 -12.92 -11.67 11.34
CA CYS A 110 -12.73 -10.73 12.45
C CYS A 110 -13.57 -9.45 12.29
N PRO A 111 -14.90 -9.50 12.13
CA PRO A 111 -15.69 -8.29 11.96
C PRO A 111 -15.54 -7.38 13.18
N ILE A 112 -15.57 -6.06 12.95
CA ILE A 112 -15.46 -5.05 14.00
C ILE A 112 -16.83 -4.90 14.64
N ILE A 113 -16.90 -4.93 15.97
CA ILE A 113 -18.13 -4.74 16.74
C ILE A 113 -18.11 -3.38 17.45
N ARG A 114 -16.94 -2.90 17.91
CA ARG A 114 -16.77 -1.62 18.60
C ARG A 114 -15.40 -1.00 18.32
#